data_AF-A0A7S1MBR1-F1
#
_entry.id   AF-A0A7S1MBR1-F1
#
_cell.length_a   1.000
_cell.length_b   1.000
_cell.length_c   1.000
_cell.angle_alpha   90.00
_cell.angle_beta   90.00
_cell.angle_gamma   90.00
#
_symmetry.space_group_name_H-M   'P 1'
#
loop_
_entity.id
_entity.type
_entity.pdbx_description
1 polymer ?
#
loop_
_entity_poly.entity_id
_entity_poly.type
_entity_poly.pdbx_seq_one_letter_code
_entity_poly.pdbx_strand_id
1 'polypeptide(L)'
;EGGGEAHEEGGEEGGHGHHEKMGEMEHIDIAIGCMLLGSIALQMVLLYLVNYPDEDIRKASWEVISCTVSIFVSVLMFHAFQALATAIEEHPSVRERLGGAAEEMVPITVSFMVFMLIFAVMHLVIAAQINMYRSDRTLAAVEYEAPLPPDRVSMGGANIQETAKKRRRRITKSWAILLAHTASFAGIHFGVRLQKLTTVLQFIPASTFSVPLVMAAFFFALFRFTDWYRSLHSDDLSTEAHEEWDEEAEEAEKDIVCIAISFITCQATRYCIVGILAKPDGIEEPQEVHSWKSIMILMGAGILCYVLTGIMVACIALETTEGLVTPDGNMRKRISLTDLDHCAHTGLDPMHVYVRRWYKIIPKILASCGSWCLLWSCQWGQMLVPQPEGVHFRSNGTVMFVALALFISLAMFQLIVVLDYLADLSFTGDIADLSLRAIIDSLGILVGYTWELSFTSGLEGISELSLGYGDWAPLLVKISMAVFISLIVVPPWRAVIFRKVLDLREKDIILSEDQALEIDDDGDPRSVTMDTNSERRPSPPSEPLSRSSGRKLSNRTAKVPPPLGGRSRSH
;
A
#
# COMPACT_ATOMS: atom_id res chain seq x y z
N GLU A 1 81.74 15.08 23.72
CA GLU A 1 81.56 15.24 22.26
C GLU A 1 81.12 13.87 21.75
N GLY A 2 79.91 13.65 21.21
CA GLY A 2 78.88 14.61 20.80
C GLY A 2 78.66 14.51 19.30
N GLY A 3 77.91 13.50 18.85
CA GLY A 3 77.65 13.23 17.44
C GLY A 3 77.14 11.81 17.24
N GLY A 4 75.82 11.65 17.21
CA GLY A 4 75.16 10.48 16.63
C GLY A 4 74.59 10.88 15.28
N GLU A 5 74.81 10.08 14.26
CA GLU A 5 74.20 10.25 12.93
C GLU A 5 73.13 9.18 12.69
N ALA A 6 72.13 9.56 11.91
CA ALA A 6 70.82 8.91 11.88
C ALA A 6 70.77 7.66 10.99
N HIS A 7 69.86 6.75 11.33
CA HIS A 7 69.31 5.80 10.37
C HIS A 7 68.44 6.55 9.35
N GLU A 8 68.67 6.29 8.06
CA GLU A 8 67.65 6.53 7.03
C GLU A 8 66.64 5.38 7.04
N GLU A 9 65.47 5.61 7.63
CA GLU A 9 64.25 4.87 7.29
C GLU A 9 63.28 5.82 6.60
N GLY A 10 63.12 5.66 5.30
CA GLY A 10 62.16 6.41 4.49
C GLY A 10 61.61 5.53 3.37
N GLY A 11 60.35 5.10 3.49
CA GLY A 11 59.75 4.28 2.43
C GLY A 11 58.43 3.54 2.65
N GLU A 12 57.71 3.67 3.78
CA GLU A 12 56.48 2.88 4.03
C GLU A 12 55.21 3.68 4.45
N GLU A 13 54.97 4.87 3.90
CA GLU A 13 53.68 5.60 4.08
C GLU A 13 52.76 5.56 2.85
N GLY A 14 53.11 4.82 1.79
CA GLY A 14 52.32 4.73 0.54
C GLY A 14 51.35 3.54 0.42
N GLY A 15 51.51 2.49 1.23
CA GLY A 15 50.85 1.20 1.02
C GLY A 15 49.42 1.08 1.59
N HIS A 16 49.19 1.59 2.80
CA HIS A 16 47.93 1.37 3.52
C HIS A 16 46.71 1.96 2.81
N GLY A 17 46.78 3.23 2.39
CA GLY A 17 45.67 3.92 1.72
C GLY A 17 45.34 3.40 0.31
N HIS A 18 46.16 2.50 -0.26
CA HIS A 18 45.88 1.88 -1.56
C HIS A 18 45.24 0.49 -1.42
N HIS A 19 45.49 -0.24 -0.33
CA HIS A 19 44.83 -1.50 -0.01
C HIS A 19 43.42 -1.29 0.57
N GLU A 20 43.23 -0.32 1.47
CA GLU A 20 41.88 0.00 2.00
C GLU A 20 40.91 0.37 0.87
N LYS A 21 41.30 1.30 -0.01
CA LYS A 21 40.48 1.73 -1.15
C LYS A 21 40.20 0.60 -2.16
N MET A 22 41.06 -0.41 -2.24
CA MET A 22 40.85 -1.55 -3.13
C MET A 22 39.84 -2.54 -2.53
N GLY A 23 39.89 -2.77 -1.21
CA GLY A 23 38.87 -3.53 -0.49
C GLY A 23 37.50 -2.84 -0.49
N GLU A 24 37.45 -1.52 -0.22
CA GLU A 24 36.22 -0.73 -0.32
C GLU A 24 35.54 -0.87 -1.69
N MET A 25 36.33 -0.81 -2.77
CA MET A 25 35.83 -0.94 -4.15
C MET A 25 35.29 -2.35 -4.43
N GLU A 26 35.97 -3.40 -3.96
CA GLU A 26 35.51 -4.79 -4.07
C GLU A 26 34.19 -5.03 -3.30
N HIS A 27 34.03 -4.45 -2.11
CA HIS A 27 32.78 -4.54 -1.34
C HIS A 27 31.61 -3.82 -2.04
N ILE A 28 31.87 -2.69 -2.69
CA ILE A 28 30.88 -1.96 -3.49
C ILE A 28 30.45 -2.79 -4.70
N ASP A 29 31.39 -3.40 -5.43
CA ASP A 29 31.07 -4.24 -6.58
C ASP A 29 30.24 -5.48 -6.19
N ILE A 30 30.57 -6.15 -5.08
CA ILE A 30 29.78 -7.26 -4.54
C ILE A 30 28.36 -6.79 -4.18
N ALA A 31 28.23 -5.64 -3.51
CA ALA A 31 26.93 -5.08 -3.15
C ALA A 31 26.09 -4.76 -4.39
N ILE A 32 26.67 -4.10 -5.40
CA ILE A 32 25.99 -3.78 -6.67
C ILE A 32 25.57 -5.06 -7.39
N GLY A 33 26.44 -6.07 -7.45
CA GLY A 33 26.12 -7.38 -8.03
C GLY A 33 24.94 -8.07 -7.35
N CYS A 34 24.93 -8.12 -6.02
CA CYS A 34 23.82 -8.67 -5.22
C CYS A 34 22.51 -7.90 -5.42
N MET A 35 22.55 -6.56 -5.42
CA MET A 35 21.37 -5.72 -5.66
C MET A 35 20.81 -5.91 -7.08
N LEU A 36 21.68 -6.00 -8.09
CA LEU A 36 21.28 -6.23 -9.48
C LEU A 36 20.64 -7.62 -9.67
N LEU A 37 21.29 -8.68 -9.19
CA LEU A 37 20.76 -10.05 -9.31
C LEU A 37 19.46 -10.22 -8.52
N GLY A 38 19.41 -9.69 -7.29
CA GLY A 38 18.22 -9.74 -6.44
C GLY A 38 17.03 -8.98 -7.04
N SER A 39 17.25 -7.77 -7.57
CA SER A 39 16.19 -6.98 -8.20
C SER A 39 15.66 -7.61 -9.49
N ILE A 40 16.51 -8.23 -10.32
CA ILE A 40 16.07 -9.00 -11.50
C ILE A 40 15.25 -10.22 -11.08
N ALA A 41 15.72 -10.97 -10.09
CA ALA A 41 14.98 -12.13 -9.57
C ALA A 41 13.60 -11.73 -9.02
N LEU A 42 13.54 -10.65 -8.24
CA LEU A 42 12.29 -10.09 -7.71
C LEU A 42 11.35 -9.65 -8.84
N GLN A 43 11.83 -8.93 -9.85
CA GLN A 43 11.02 -8.51 -11.01
C GLN A 43 10.41 -9.72 -11.73
N MET A 44 11.19 -10.80 -11.92
CA MET A 44 10.67 -12.03 -12.53
C MET A 44 9.63 -12.72 -11.65
N VAL A 45 9.84 -12.79 -10.32
CA VAL A 45 8.85 -13.33 -9.37
C VAL A 45 7.54 -12.51 -9.42
N LEU A 46 7.62 -11.19 -9.39
CA LEU A 46 6.46 -10.30 -9.54
C LEU A 46 5.71 -10.57 -10.85
N LEU A 47 6.43 -10.75 -11.97
CA LEU A 47 5.83 -11.08 -13.27
C LEU A 47 5.13 -12.44 -13.28
N TYR A 48 5.62 -13.45 -12.56
CA TYR A 48 4.90 -14.72 -12.38
C TYR A 48 3.63 -14.54 -11.53
N LEU A 49 3.72 -13.79 -10.43
CA LEU A 49 2.62 -13.59 -9.48
C LEU A 49 1.46 -12.77 -10.07
N VAL A 50 1.72 -11.68 -10.80
CA VAL A 50 0.66 -10.89 -11.47
C VAL A 50 0.01 -11.60 -12.67
N ASN A 51 0.56 -12.74 -13.08
CA ASN A 51 0.02 -13.63 -14.12
C ASN A 51 -0.25 -15.04 -13.57
N TYR A 52 -0.37 -15.19 -12.24
CA TYR A 52 -0.63 -16.48 -11.63
C TYR A 52 -1.98 -17.05 -12.09
N PRO A 53 -2.14 -18.39 -12.23
CA PRO A 53 -3.41 -18.97 -12.69
C PRO A 53 -4.58 -18.68 -11.76
N ASP A 54 -4.32 -18.66 -10.45
CA ASP A 54 -5.31 -18.32 -9.43
C ASP A 54 -5.69 -16.82 -9.49
N GLU A 55 -6.98 -16.53 -9.32
CA GLU A 55 -7.50 -15.17 -9.43
C GLU A 55 -7.23 -14.34 -8.16
N ASP A 56 -7.26 -14.97 -6.98
CA ASP A 56 -7.06 -14.32 -5.68
C ASP A 56 -5.57 -13.99 -5.46
N ILE A 57 -4.65 -14.94 -5.68
CA ILE A 57 -3.19 -14.67 -5.67
C ILE A 57 -2.85 -13.54 -6.64
N ARG A 58 -3.43 -13.57 -7.85
CA ARG A 58 -3.20 -12.55 -8.87
C ARG A 58 -3.70 -11.18 -8.41
N LYS A 59 -4.87 -11.11 -7.79
CA LYS A 59 -5.43 -9.88 -7.23
C LYS A 59 -4.57 -9.34 -6.09
N ALA A 60 -4.27 -10.16 -5.08
CA ALA A 60 -3.42 -9.81 -3.95
C ALA A 60 -2.05 -9.29 -4.44
N SER A 61 -1.49 -9.91 -5.48
CA SER A 61 -0.24 -9.45 -6.11
C SER A 61 -0.35 -8.05 -6.73
N TRP A 62 -1.43 -7.74 -7.47
CA TRP A 62 -1.67 -6.39 -8.00
C TRP A 62 -1.88 -5.37 -6.89
N GLU A 63 -2.55 -5.75 -5.79
CA GLU A 63 -2.80 -4.89 -4.63
C GLU A 63 -1.52 -4.60 -3.85
N VAL A 64 -0.70 -5.61 -3.54
CA VAL A 64 0.61 -5.45 -2.89
C VAL A 64 1.54 -4.57 -3.73
N ILE A 65 1.59 -4.74 -5.05
CA ILE A 65 2.38 -3.87 -5.94
C ILE A 65 1.84 -2.43 -5.91
N SER A 66 0.53 -2.25 -6.01
CA SER A 66 -0.08 -0.92 -5.98
C SER A 66 0.14 -0.19 -4.65
N CYS A 67 0.05 -0.91 -3.54
CA CYS A 67 0.29 -0.43 -2.18
C CYS A 67 1.78 -0.07 -1.99
N THR A 68 2.69 -0.96 -2.39
CA THR A 68 4.15 -0.75 -2.36
C THR A 68 4.54 0.54 -3.11
N VAL A 69 4.03 0.72 -4.33
CA VAL A 69 4.34 1.89 -5.15
C VAL A 69 3.70 3.17 -4.59
N SER A 70 2.49 3.10 -4.02
CA SER A 70 1.87 4.29 -3.41
C SER A 70 2.57 4.72 -2.13
N ILE A 71 2.88 3.78 -1.21
CA ILE A 71 3.68 4.04 0.00
C ILE A 71 5.01 4.69 -0.38
N PHE A 72 5.75 4.11 -1.33
CA PHE A 72 7.05 4.64 -1.78
C PHE A 72 6.96 6.10 -2.25
N VAL A 73 6.00 6.43 -3.12
CA VAL A 73 5.81 7.82 -3.58
C VAL A 73 5.42 8.74 -2.42
N SER A 74 4.49 8.32 -1.57
CA SER A 74 4.03 9.09 -0.41
C SER A 74 5.15 9.41 0.57
N VAL A 75 6.11 8.50 0.75
CA VAL A 75 7.26 8.72 1.63
C VAL A 75 8.27 9.66 0.99
N LEU A 76 8.53 9.55 -0.31
CA LEU A 76 9.33 10.56 -1.02
C LEU A 76 8.72 11.97 -0.92
N MET A 77 7.39 12.07 -1.07
CA MET A 77 6.67 13.33 -0.83
C MET A 77 6.83 13.80 0.62
N PHE A 78 6.71 12.90 1.60
CA PHE A 78 6.90 13.22 3.01
C PHE A 78 8.32 13.72 3.33
N HIS A 79 9.37 13.09 2.78
CA HIS A 79 10.75 13.52 3.01
C HIS A 79 11.04 14.94 2.52
N ALA A 80 10.37 15.42 1.47
CA ALA A 80 10.46 16.82 1.05
C ALA A 80 9.92 17.78 2.14
N PHE A 81 8.81 17.43 2.80
CA PHE A 81 8.29 18.18 3.96
C PHE A 81 9.16 18.02 5.21
N GLN A 82 9.66 16.82 5.48
CA GLN A 82 10.54 16.53 6.61
C GLN A 82 11.86 17.32 6.51
N ALA A 83 12.48 17.38 5.34
CA ALA A 83 13.72 18.11 5.14
C ALA A 83 13.52 19.63 5.36
N LEU A 84 12.36 20.18 4.95
CA LEU A 84 11.97 21.55 5.29
C LEU A 84 11.72 21.74 6.79
N ALA A 85 11.08 20.77 7.45
CA ALA A 85 10.85 20.78 8.90
C ALA A 85 12.16 20.80 9.69
N THR A 86 13.12 19.93 9.35
CA THR A 86 14.46 19.92 9.95
C THR A 86 15.19 21.25 9.74
N ALA A 87 15.13 21.84 8.53
CA ALA A 87 15.72 23.15 8.28
C ALA A 87 15.10 24.29 9.12
N ILE A 88 13.83 24.15 9.53
CA ILE A 88 13.17 25.08 10.47
C ILE A 88 13.61 24.80 11.92
N GLU A 89 13.68 23.53 12.34
CA GLU A 89 14.15 23.11 13.68
C GLU A 89 15.60 23.57 13.94
N GLU A 90 16.48 23.45 12.95
CA GLU A 90 17.91 23.77 13.06
C GLU A 90 18.24 25.26 12.89
N HIS A 91 17.27 26.08 12.45
CA HIS A 91 17.52 27.49 12.14
C HIS A 91 18.03 28.26 13.39
N PRO A 92 19.17 28.98 13.32
CA PRO A 92 19.81 29.57 14.50
C PRO A 92 18.89 30.44 15.36
N SER A 93 17.99 31.22 14.75
CA SER A 93 17.04 32.08 15.47
C SER A 93 15.96 31.34 16.24
N VAL A 94 15.70 30.07 15.94
CA VAL A 94 14.79 29.20 16.71
C VAL A 94 15.57 28.63 17.91
N ARG A 95 16.74 28.07 17.64
CA ARG A 95 17.62 27.45 18.64
C ARG A 95 18.14 28.43 19.70
N GLU A 96 18.50 29.65 19.32
CA GLU A 96 19.00 30.68 20.25
C GLU A 96 17.91 31.24 21.18
N ARG A 97 16.64 31.18 20.76
CA ARG A 97 15.51 31.74 21.53
C ARG A 97 14.92 30.78 22.55
N LEU A 98 15.27 29.50 22.52
CA LEU A 98 14.58 28.44 23.24
C LEU A 98 15.58 27.58 24.02
N GLY A 99 15.55 27.69 25.34
CA GLY A 99 16.38 26.90 26.25
C GLY A 99 15.55 26.05 27.20
N GLY A 100 16.09 24.91 27.63
CA GLY A 100 15.45 23.99 28.57
C GLY A 100 14.28 23.22 27.92
N ALA A 101 13.18 23.01 28.66
CA ALA A 101 12.06 22.18 28.21
C ALA A 101 11.39 22.61 26.89
N ALA A 102 11.64 23.84 26.42
CA ALA A 102 11.20 24.29 25.11
C ALA A 102 11.91 23.60 23.94
N GLU A 103 13.16 23.14 24.12
CA GLU A 103 13.98 22.49 23.08
C GLU A 103 13.36 21.17 22.60
N GLU A 104 12.83 20.34 23.51
CA GLU A 104 12.11 19.10 23.16
C GLU A 104 10.68 19.34 22.63
N MET A 105 10.06 20.49 22.96
CA MET A 105 8.72 20.84 22.48
C MET A 105 8.71 21.36 21.03
N VAL A 106 9.82 21.90 20.53
CA VAL A 106 9.91 22.41 19.15
C VAL A 106 9.67 21.30 18.12
N PRO A 107 10.41 20.16 18.11
CA PRO A 107 10.21 19.14 17.10
C PRO A 107 8.82 18.47 17.16
N ILE A 108 8.24 18.36 18.36
CA ILE A 108 6.85 17.89 18.54
C ILE A 108 5.88 18.87 17.87
N THR A 109 6.05 20.17 18.11
CA THR A 109 5.21 21.23 17.54
C THR A 109 5.34 21.32 16.02
N VAL A 110 6.57 21.25 15.49
CA VAL A 110 6.82 21.25 14.04
C VAL A 110 6.24 20.00 13.39
N SER A 111 6.45 18.81 13.96
CA SER A 111 5.87 17.55 13.45
C SER A 111 4.33 17.59 13.45
N PHE A 112 3.72 18.15 14.50
CA PHE A 112 2.27 18.38 14.55
C PHE A 112 1.80 19.34 13.46
N MET A 113 2.48 20.46 13.24
CA MET A 113 2.14 21.43 12.19
C MET A 113 2.26 20.80 10.79
N VAL A 114 3.29 20.00 10.53
CA VAL A 114 3.47 19.26 9.27
C VAL A 114 2.34 18.25 9.07
N PHE A 115 1.99 17.46 10.10
CA PHE A 115 0.86 16.54 10.04
C PHE A 115 -0.45 17.28 9.72
N MET A 116 -0.77 18.35 10.47
CA MET A 116 -2.01 19.12 10.27
C MET A 116 -2.06 19.79 8.89
N LEU A 117 -0.92 20.25 8.37
CA LEU A 117 -0.82 20.81 7.01
C LEU A 117 -1.13 19.76 5.94
N ILE A 118 -0.49 18.59 6.00
CA ILE A 118 -0.67 17.52 5.01
C ILE A 118 -2.09 16.95 5.10
N PHE A 119 -2.64 16.80 6.31
CA PHE A 119 -4.02 16.41 6.56
C PHE A 119 -5.02 17.42 5.95
N ALA A 120 -4.82 18.72 6.17
CA ALA A 120 -5.66 19.75 5.55
C ALA A 120 -5.53 19.73 4.01
N VAL A 121 -4.32 19.57 3.47
CA VAL A 121 -4.08 19.44 2.02
C VAL A 121 -4.80 18.22 1.44
N MET A 122 -4.82 17.08 2.15
CA MET A 122 -5.57 15.89 1.75
C MET A 122 -7.06 16.19 1.56
N HIS A 123 -7.74 16.71 2.59
CA HIS A 123 -9.17 17.05 2.49
C HIS A 123 -9.45 18.11 1.42
N LEU A 124 -8.59 19.14 1.32
CA LEU A 124 -8.70 20.18 0.29
C LEU A 124 -8.54 19.61 -1.13
N VAL A 125 -7.61 18.68 -1.35
CA VAL A 125 -7.39 18.04 -2.66
C VAL A 125 -8.57 17.14 -3.02
N ILE A 126 -9.08 16.30 -2.10
CA ILE A 126 -10.26 15.47 -2.35
C ILE A 126 -11.47 16.35 -2.70
N ALA A 127 -11.75 17.37 -1.87
CA ALA A 127 -12.82 18.33 -2.11
C ALA A 127 -12.64 19.10 -3.44
N ALA A 128 -11.41 19.47 -3.80
CA ALA A 128 -11.12 20.16 -5.05
C ALA A 128 -11.32 19.26 -6.28
N GLN A 129 -10.92 17.99 -6.24
CA GLN A 129 -11.17 17.05 -7.35
C GLN A 129 -12.68 16.87 -7.61
N ILE A 130 -13.48 16.85 -6.55
CA ILE A 130 -14.94 16.71 -6.63
C ILE A 130 -15.61 18.03 -7.08
N ASN A 131 -15.13 19.18 -6.59
CA ASN A 131 -15.65 20.49 -6.97
C ASN A 131 -15.28 20.94 -8.39
N MET A 132 -14.05 20.69 -8.86
CA MET A 132 -13.65 20.98 -10.25
C MET A 132 -14.60 20.33 -11.27
N TYR A 133 -15.08 19.13 -10.94
CA TYR A 133 -16.01 18.38 -11.78
C TYR A 133 -17.41 19.02 -11.88
N ARG A 134 -17.87 19.79 -10.88
CA ARG A 134 -19.13 20.55 -10.97
C ARG A 134 -19.12 21.50 -12.16
N SER A 135 -18.00 22.20 -12.38
CA SER A 135 -17.81 23.15 -13.48
C SER A 135 -17.88 22.47 -14.84
N ASP A 136 -17.16 21.35 -15.04
CA ASP A 136 -17.18 20.60 -16.30
C ASP A 136 -18.56 20.01 -16.61
N ARG A 137 -19.30 19.53 -15.59
CA ARG A 137 -20.66 19.02 -15.77
C ARG A 137 -21.63 20.13 -16.21
N THR A 138 -21.50 21.34 -15.66
CA THR A 138 -22.31 22.50 -16.11
C THR A 138 -21.95 22.95 -17.53
N LEU A 139 -20.66 22.92 -17.90
CA LEU A 139 -20.22 23.27 -19.26
C LEU A 139 -20.72 22.25 -20.30
N ALA A 140 -20.58 20.95 -20.03
CA ALA A 140 -21.06 19.89 -20.91
C ALA A 140 -22.59 19.86 -21.04
N ALA A 141 -23.33 20.21 -19.99
CA ALA A 141 -24.79 20.34 -20.06
C ALA A 141 -25.22 21.50 -20.97
N VAL A 142 -24.54 22.65 -20.89
CA VAL A 142 -24.76 23.80 -21.79
C VAL A 142 -24.38 23.48 -23.24
N GLU A 143 -23.31 22.71 -23.46
CA GLU A 143 -22.90 22.28 -24.81
C GLU A 143 -23.87 21.23 -25.41
N TYR A 144 -24.53 20.41 -24.58
CA TYR A 144 -25.52 19.42 -25.02
C TYR A 144 -26.90 20.03 -25.39
N GLU A 145 -27.20 21.28 -24.98
CA GLU A 145 -28.37 22.01 -25.49
C GLU A 145 -28.19 22.47 -26.95
N ALA A 146 -26.99 22.36 -27.53
CA ALA A 146 -26.79 22.52 -28.97
C ALA A 146 -27.31 21.28 -29.74
N PRO A 147 -28.17 21.44 -30.77
CA PRO A 147 -28.82 20.32 -31.43
C PRO A 147 -27.82 19.48 -32.26
N LEU A 148 -27.44 18.31 -31.72
CA LEU A 148 -26.64 17.29 -32.40
C LEU A 148 -27.51 16.42 -33.34
N PRO A 149 -26.96 15.95 -34.48
CA PRO A 149 -27.70 15.11 -35.43
C PRO A 149 -28.06 13.73 -34.85
N PRO A 150 -29.24 13.18 -35.19
CA PRO A 150 -29.86 12.07 -34.45
C PRO A 150 -29.12 10.72 -34.52
N ASP A 151 -28.27 10.50 -35.54
CA ASP A 151 -27.79 9.16 -35.90
C ASP A 151 -26.62 8.62 -35.05
N ARG A 152 -26.23 9.31 -33.96
CA ARG A 152 -25.08 8.90 -33.10
C ARG A 152 -25.37 8.81 -31.60
N VAL A 153 -26.60 9.09 -31.18
CA VAL A 153 -26.87 9.50 -29.78
C VAL A 153 -26.98 8.33 -28.78
N SER A 154 -27.53 7.16 -29.17
CA SER A 154 -28.05 6.19 -28.18
C SER A 154 -27.06 5.18 -27.57
N MET A 155 -25.97 4.79 -28.26
CA MET A 155 -25.01 3.80 -27.71
C MET A 155 -23.59 4.32 -27.49
N GLY A 156 -23.19 5.43 -28.12
CA GLY A 156 -21.85 6.01 -27.92
C GLY A 156 -21.72 6.81 -26.62
N GLY A 157 -22.73 7.63 -26.31
CA GLY A 157 -22.67 8.61 -25.21
C GLY A 157 -22.55 7.98 -23.82
N ALA A 158 -23.36 6.95 -23.52
CA ALA A 158 -23.38 6.31 -22.21
C ALA A 158 -22.03 5.70 -21.83
N ASN A 159 -21.40 4.97 -22.75
CA ASN A 159 -20.11 4.30 -22.53
C ASN A 159 -18.95 5.32 -22.35
N ILE A 160 -19.01 6.46 -23.06
CA ILE A 160 -18.06 7.57 -22.87
C ILE A 160 -18.24 8.21 -21.48
N GLN A 161 -19.48 8.46 -21.05
CA GLN A 161 -19.78 9.05 -19.74
C GLN A 161 -19.36 8.13 -18.58
N GLU A 162 -19.61 6.82 -18.70
CA GLU A 162 -19.17 5.82 -17.73
C GLU A 162 -17.63 5.74 -17.65
N THR A 163 -16.96 5.65 -18.81
CA THR A 163 -15.49 5.64 -18.88
C THR A 163 -14.89 6.91 -18.25
N ALA A 164 -15.50 8.07 -18.46
CA ALA A 164 -15.10 9.32 -17.82
C ALA A 164 -15.33 9.30 -16.29
N LYS A 165 -16.44 8.72 -15.80
CA LYS A 165 -16.71 8.52 -14.36
C LYS A 165 -15.67 7.60 -13.72
N LYS A 166 -15.37 6.44 -14.33
CA LYS A 166 -14.33 5.51 -13.86
C LYS A 166 -12.94 6.14 -13.85
N ARG A 167 -12.60 6.98 -14.84
CA ARG A 167 -11.34 7.74 -14.86
C ARG A 167 -11.28 8.79 -13.74
N ARG A 168 -12.38 9.49 -13.43
CA ARG A 168 -12.44 10.47 -12.34
C ARG A 168 -12.26 9.84 -10.97
N ARG A 169 -13.08 8.83 -10.60
CA ARG A 169 -12.99 8.16 -9.28
C ARG A 169 -11.58 7.63 -9.03
N ARG A 170 -10.92 7.11 -10.07
CA ARG A 170 -9.50 6.69 -10.01
C ARG A 170 -8.54 7.83 -9.70
N ILE A 171 -8.74 9.04 -10.26
CA ILE A 171 -7.89 10.20 -9.95
C ILE A 171 -8.10 10.62 -8.49
N THR A 172 -9.35 10.76 -8.03
CA THR A 172 -9.70 11.09 -6.64
C THR A 172 -9.09 10.07 -5.67
N LYS A 173 -9.43 8.77 -5.82
CA LYS A 173 -8.85 7.67 -5.02
C LYS A 173 -7.34 7.70 -4.97
N SER A 174 -6.68 7.90 -6.11
CA SER A 174 -5.21 7.88 -6.16
C SER A 174 -4.56 9.06 -5.43
N TRP A 175 -5.21 10.23 -5.37
CA TRP A 175 -4.71 11.36 -4.58
C TRP A 175 -5.04 11.20 -3.09
N ALA A 176 -6.23 10.66 -2.77
CA ALA A 176 -6.62 10.32 -1.41
C ALA A 176 -5.59 9.35 -0.79
N ILE A 177 -5.32 8.20 -1.43
CA ILE A 177 -4.32 7.22 -0.97
C ILE A 177 -2.93 7.85 -0.80
N LEU A 178 -2.45 8.60 -1.81
CA LEU A 178 -1.10 9.18 -1.75
C LEU A 178 -0.95 10.18 -0.59
N LEU A 179 -1.95 11.05 -0.38
CA LEU A 179 -1.90 12.07 0.67
C LEU A 179 -2.23 11.48 2.05
N ALA A 180 -3.09 10.47 2.13
CA ALA A 180 -3.36 9.69 3.34
C ALA A 180 -2.07 9.07 3.86
N HIS A 181 -1.37 8.27 3.05
CA HIS A 181 -0.08 7.69 3.42
C HIS A 181 0.94 8.77 3.83
N THR A 182 1.05 9.88 3.08
CA THR A 182 1.97 10.99 3.43
C THR A 182 1.63 11.58 4.81
N ALA A 183 0.34 11.74 5.12
CA ALA A 183 -0.13 12.15 6.43
C ALA A 183 0.11 11.08 7.51
N SER A 184 0.04 9.78 7.19
CA SER A 184 0.40 8.69 8.09
C SER A 184 1.85 8.79 8.55
N PHE A 185 2.81 9.05 7.65
CA PHE A 185 4.22 9.22 8.01
C PHE A 185 4.46 10.48 8.85
N ALA A 186 3.78 11.58 8.56
CA ALA A 186 3.80 12.76 9.43
C ALA A 186 3.20 12.46 10.83
N GLY A 187 2.13 11.65 10.88
CA GLY A 187 1.51 11.16 12.12
C GLY A 187 2.42 10.23 12.93
N ILE A 188 3.20 9.36 12.27
CA ILE A 188 4.27 8.56 12.87
C ILE A 188 5.31 9.48 13.50
N HIS A 189 5.82 10.47 12.76
CA HIS A 189 6.82 11.42 13.27
C HIS A 189 6.33 12.16 14.51
N PHE A 190 5.10 12.68 14.48
CA PHE A 190 4.47 13.32 15.64
C PHE A 190 4.33 12.35 16.82
N GLY A 191 3.80 11.13 16.59
CA GLY A 191 3.60 10.12 17.63
C GLY A 191 4.90 9.62 18.27
N VAL A 192 5.96 9.38 17.50
CA VAL A 192 7.27 8.95 18.04
C VAL A 192 7.94 10.08 18.82
N ARG A 193 7.83 11.33 18.37
CA ARG A 193 8.33 12.49 19.13
C ARG A 193 7.56 12.67 20.46
N LEU A 194 6.26 12.37 20.50
CA LEU A 194 5.49 12.27 21.76
C LEU A 194 5.95 11.10 22.65
N GLN A 195 6.31 9.94 22.09
CA GLN A 195 6.89 8.83 22.86
C GLN A 195 8.21 9.23 23.50
N LYS A 196 9.08 9.94 22.76
CA LYS A 196 10.34 10.48 23.31
C LYS A 196 10.09 11.38 24.54
N LEU A 197 9.04 12.21 24.54
CA LEU A 197 8.68 13.01 25.71
C LEU A 197 8.37 12.14 26.95
N THR A 198 7.65 11.03 26.80
CA THR A 198 7.37 10.11 27.92
C THR A 198 8.63 9.44 28.46
N THR A 199 9.60 9.12 27.59
CA THR A 199 10.92 8.59 27.97
C THR A 199 11.79 9.64 28.67
N VAL A 200 11.81 10.89 28.18
CA VAL A 200 12.54 12.01 28.80
C VAL A 200 12.01 12.33 30.21
N LEU A 201 10.71 12.13 30.44
CA LEU A 201 10.07 12.25 31.76
C LEU A 201 10.33 11.05 32.69
N GLN A 202 11.20 10.10 32.29
CA GLN A 202 11.65 8.95 33.09
C GLN A 202 10.53 8.03 33.60
N PHE A 203 9.42 7.94 32.87
CA PHE A 203 8.39 6.96 33.19
C PHE A 203 8.84 5.52 32.88
N ILE A 204 8.22 4.54 33.54
CA ILE A 204 8.42 3.10 33.29
C ILE A 204 8.19 2.80 31.79
N PRO A 205 8.96 1.93 31.10
CA PRO A 205 8.83 1.72 29.66
C PRO A 205 7.41 1.47 29.15
N ALA A 206 6.58 0.74 29.92
CA ALA A 206 5.17 0.50 29.60
C ALA A 206 4.31 1.77 29.46
N SER A 207 4.76 2.92 29.98
CA SER A 207 4.08 4.21 29.80
C SER A 207 4.07 4.71 28.36
N THR A 208 4.98 4.24 27.48
CA THR A 208 4.97 4.64 26.06
C THR A 208 3.72 4.16 25.32
N PHE A 209 3.00 3.15 25.84
CA PHE A 209 1.68 2.74 25.37
C PHE A 209 0.57 3.77 25.65
N SER A 210 0.81 4.77 26.50
CA SER A 210 -0.13 5.90 26.64
C SER A 210 -0.20 6.75 25.37
N VAL A 211 0.88 6.84 24.58
CA VAL A 211 0.91 7.68 23.37
C VAL A 211 0.04 7.12 22.24
N PRO A 212 0.05 5.81 21.90
CA PRO A 212 -0.96 5.22 21.03
C PRO A 212 -2.40 5.55 21.43
N LEU A 213 -2.72 5.54 22.74
CA LEU A 213 -4.06 5.85 23.24
C LEU A 213 -4.40 7.35 23.12
N VAL A 214 -3.45 8.24 23.39
CA VAL A 214 -3.61 9.69 23.19
C VAL A 214 -3.78 10.02 21.71
N MET A 215 -3.00 9.37 20.83
CA MET A 215 -3.12 9.50 19.38
C MET A 215 -4.47 8.97 18.88
N ALA A 216 -4.96 7.84 19.41
CA ALA A 216 -6.30 7.33 19.11
C ALA A 216 -7.40 8.34 19.47
N ALA A 217 -7.34 8.92 20.69
CA ALA A 217 -8.28 9.93 21.13
C ALA A 217 -8.20 11.23 20.30
N PHE A 218 -6.99 11.63 19.89
CA PHE A 218 -6.75 12.77 19.00
C PHE A 218 -7.38 12.53 17.61
N PHE A 219 -7.09 11.40 16.96
CA PHE A 219 -7.70 11.05 15.68
C PHE A 219 -9.22 10.91 15.78
N PHE A 220 -9.75 10.33 16.87
CA PHE A 220 -11.19 10.25 17.13
C PHE A 220 -11.85 11.62 17.20
N ALA A 221 -11.19 12.62 17.80
CA ALA A 221 -11.69 13.99 17.82
C ALA A 221 -11.52 14.72 16.48
N LEU A 222 -10.38 14.50 15.79
CA LEU A 222 -10.06 15.14 14.52
C LEU A 222 -10.98 14.67 13.38
N PHE A 223 -11.17 13.37 13.25
CA PHE A 223 -12.06 12.78 12.23
C PHE A 223 -13.52 13.14 12.50
N ARG A 224 -13.90 13.26 13.78
CA ARG A 224 -15.23 13.77 14.13
C ARG A 224 -15.44 15.24 13.74
N PHE A 225 -14.37 16.04 13.76
CA PHE A 225 -14.39 17.43 13.31
C PHE A 225 -14.46 17.53 11.78
N THR A 226 -13.79 16.65 11.02
CA THR A 226 -13.88 16.61 9.56
C THR A 226 -15.22 16.07 9.07
N ASP A 227 -15.81 15.06 9.70
CA ASP A 227 -17.21 14.65 9.48
C ASP A 227 -18.17 15.85 9.62
N TRP A 228 -18.02 16.61 10.72
CA TRP A 228 -18.81 17.81 10.95
C TRP A 228 -18.58 18.87 9.87
N TYR A 229 -17.34 19.15 9.49
CA TYR A 229 -17.01 20.09 8.43
C TYR A 229 -17.58 19.67 7.06
N ARG A 230 -17.53 18.38 6.72
CA ARG A 230 -18.14 17.80 5.51
C ARG A 230 -19.66 17.92 5.54
N SER A 231 -20.29 17.69 6.70
CA SER A 231 -21.74 17.81 6.87
C SER A 231 -22.27 19.24 6.70
N LEU A 232 -21.46 20.27 6.99
CA LEU A 232 -21.85 21.67 6.74
C LEU A 232 -21.96 22.03 5.26
N HIS A 233 -21.36 21.22 4.38
CA HIS A 233 -21.32 21.43 2.94
C HIS A 233 -22.16 20.39 2.17
N SER A 234 -23.05 19.66 2.84
CA SER A 234 -23.96 18.69 2.20
C SER A 234 -24.87 19.35 1.17
N ASP A 235 -25.37 20.54 1.48
CA ASP A 235 -26.39 21.24 0.71
C ASP A 235 -25.81 21.93 -0.54
N ASP A 236 -24.48 22.13 -0.58
CA ASP A 236 -23.77 22.74 -1.70
C ASP A 236 -23.52 21.76 -2.86
N LEU A 237 -23.63 20.45 -2.62
CA LEU A 237 -23.27 19.36 -3.54
C LEU A 237 -24.50 18.52 -3.91
N SER A 238 -24.42 17.82 -5.05
CA SER A 238 -25.36 16.74 -5.36
C SER A 238 -25.09 15.53 -4.45
N THR A 239 -26.12 14.81 -4.01
CA THR A 239 -26.00 13.63 -3.12
C THR A 239 -24.90 12.65 -3.55
N GLU A 240 -24.88 12.23 -4.82
CA GLU A 240 -23.84 11.35 -5.41
C GLU A 240 -22.39 11.88 -5.20
N ALA A 241 -22.20 13.20 -5.22
CA ALA A 241 -20.89 13.85 -5.08
C ALA A 241 -20.52 14.15 -3.62
N HIS A 242 -21.51 14.29 -2.74
CA HIS A 242 -21.29 14.34 -1.29
C HIS A 242 -20.93 12.94 -0.77
N GLU A 243 -21.64 11.90 -1.22
CA GLU A 243 -21.32 10.48 -0.99
C GLU A 243 -19.89 10.13 -1.47
N GLU A 244 -19.52 10.51 -2.70
CA GLU A 244 -18.14 10.32 -3.21
C GLU A 244 -17.12 11.15 -2.41
N TRP A 245 -17.48 12.26 -1.75
CA TRP A 245 -16.57 12.97 -0.86
C TRP A 245 -16.44 12.30 0.50
N ASP A 246 -17.55 11.81 1.05
CA ASP A 246 -17.57 11.14 2.36
C ASP A 246 -16.79 9.82 2.30
N GLU A 247 -17.08 8.94 1.34
CA GLU A 247 -16.39 7.64 1.14
C GLU A 247 -14.87 7.83 1.05
N GLU A 248 -14.42 8.74 0.18
CA GLU A 248 -13.00 8.87 -0.17
C GLU A 248 -12.17 9.53 0.94
N ALA A 249 -12.77 10.44 1.72
CA ALA A 249 -12.08 11.03 2.86
C ALA A 249 -12.17 10.15 4.13
N GLU A 250 -13.23 9.37 4.34
CA GLU A 250 -13.26 8.37 5.43
C GLU A 250 -12.23 7.25 5.22
N GLU A 251 -12.07 6.75 3.99
CA GLU A 251 -11.07 5.72 3.69
C GLU A 251 -9.65 6.26 3.89
N ALA A 252 -9.40 7.52 3.47
CA ALA A 252 -8.14 8.20 3.68
C ALA A 252 -7.81 8.44 5.17
N GLU A 253 -8.81 8.84 5.98
CA GLU A 253 -8.69 8.93 7.44
C GLU A 253 -8.37 7.57 8.07
N LYS A 254 -9.02 6.50 7.60
CA LYS A 254 -8.77 5.12 8.06
C LYS A 254 -7.33 4.67 7.83
N ASP A 255 -6.77 4.96 6.65
CA ASP A 255 -5.38 4.64 6.33
C ASP A 255 -4.38 5.43 7.20
N ILE A 256 -4.69 6.69 7.53
CA ILE A 256 -3.89 7.51 8.47
C ILE A 256 -3.83 6.86 9.85
N VAL A 257 -4.98 6.59 10.46
CA VAL A 257 -5.03 6.04 11.82
C VAL A 257 -4.45 4.62 11.87
N CYS A 258 -4.71 3.80 10.84
CA CYS A 258 -4.23 2.44 10.76
C CYS A 258 -2.70 2.38 10.78
N ILE A 259 -2.04 3.09 9.86
CA ILE A 259 -0.58 3.10 9.74
C ILE A 259 0.06 3.79 10.97
N ALA A 260 -0.44 4.95 11.38
CA ALA A 260 0.17 5.72 12.46
C ALA A 260 0.09 5.01 13.82
N ILE A 261 -1.10 4.54 14.24
CA ILE A 261 -1.27 3.90 15.56
C ILE A 261 -0.54 2.55 15.63
N SER A 262 -0.64 1.72 14.59
CA SER A 262 0.01 0.40 14.58
C SER A 262 1.53 0.50 14.70
N PHE A 263 2.14 1.47 14.01
CA PHE A 263 3.58 1.68 14.04
C PHE A 263 4.07 2.15 15.43
N ILE A 264 3.43 3.16 16.03
CA ILE A 264 3.83 3.64 17.37
C ILE A 264 3.51 2.61 18.48
N THR A 265 2.53 1.73 18.28
CA THR A 265 2.26 0.58 19.17
C THR A 265 3.36 -0.48 19.06
N CYS A 266 3.85 -0.75 17.85
CA CYS A 266 5.03 -1.58 17.65
C CYS A 266 6.29 -0.95 18.27
N GLN A 267 6.50 0.37 18.14
CA GLN A 267 7.61 1.07 18.80
C GLN A 267 7.54 0.96 20.33
N ALA A 268 6.37 1.16 20.93
CA ALA A 268 6.18 0.96 22.38
C ALA A 268 6.52 -0.47 22.81
N THR A 269 6.12 -1.46 22.00
CA THR A 269 6.42 -2.88 22.22
C THR A 269 7.94 -3.15 22.16
N ARG A 270 8.63 -2.67 21.11
CA ARG A 270 10.09 -2.76 20.98
C ARG A 270 10.81 -2.11 22.16
N TYR A 271 10.43 -0.89 22.52
CA TYR A 271 10.99 -0.17 23.67
C TYR A 271 10.84 -0.94 24.99
N CYS A 272 9.71 -1.62 25.21
CA CYS A 272 9.51 -2.47 26.39
C CYS A 272 10.37 -3.75 26.39
N ILE A 273 10.84 -4.22 25.23
CA ILE A 273 11.69 -5.41 25.10
C ILE A 273 13.18 -5.06 25.27
N VAL A 274 13.65 -3.97 24.64
CA VAL A 274 15.08 -3.65 24.53
C VAL A 274 15.53 -2.39 25.29
N GLY A 275 14.59 -1.53 25.73
CA GLY A 275 14.91 -0.31 26.47
C GLY A 275 15.49 0.85 25.65
N ILE A 276 15.58 0.68 24.32
CA ILE A 276 16.04 1.70 23.35
C ILE A 276 14.82 2.14 22.53
N LEU A 277 14.50 3.44 22.55
CA LEU A 277 13.39 3.99 21.77
C LEU A 277 13.89 4.28 20.35
N ALA A 278 13.22 3.70 19.35
CA ALA A 278 13.58 3.92 17.97
C ALA A 278 13.26 5.37 17.52
N LYS A 279 13.95 5.81 16.47
CA LYS A 279 13.64 7.02 15.71
C LYS A 279 12.32 6.87 14.93
N PRO A 280 11.78 7.96 14.35
CA PRO A 280 10.57 7.88 13.52
C PRO A 280 10.66 6.96 12.30
N ASP A 281 11.86 6.77 11.74
CA ASP A 281 12.21 5.78 10.72
C ASP A 281 12.29 4.33 11.26
N GLY A 282 12.01 4.14 12.55
CA GLY A 282 12.07 2.85 13.23
C GLY A 282 13.49 2.33 13.51
N ILE A 283 14.55 3.10 13.25
CA ILE A 283 15.94 2.72 13.52
C ILE A 283 16.32 3.03 14.97
N GLU A 284 17.11 2.15 15.59
CA GLU A 284 17.55 2.28 16.99
C GLU A 284 18.95 2.91 17.07
N GLU A 285 19.12 3.88 17.98
CA GLU A 285 20.40 4.50 18.32
C GLU A 285 20.55 4.59 19.85
N PRO A 286 21.64 4.05 20.45
CA PRO A 286 22.74 3.32 19.81
C PRO A 286 22.26 1.99 19.20
N GLN A 287 22.97 1.52 18.18
CA GLN A 287 22.67 0.24 17.55
C GLN A 287 23.30 -0.91 18.33
N GLU A 288 22.47 -1.85 18.78
CA GLU A 288 22.90 -3.03 19.52
C GLU A 288 22.46 -4.33 18.83
N VAL A 289 23.22 -5.41 19.02
CA VAL A 289 22.88 -6.74 18.49
C VAL A 289 21.95 -7.44 19.48
N HIS A 290 20.69 -7.62 19.09
CA HIS A 290 19.66 -8.13 19.97
C HIS A 290 19.73 -9.63 20.21
N SER A 291 19.39 -10.05 21.43
CA SER A 291 19.34 -11.47 21.77
C SER A 291 18.23 -12.19 21.01
N TRP A 292 18.43 -13.48 20.71
CA TRP A 292 17.38 -14.33 20.13
C TRP A 292 16.07 -14.33 20.94
N LYS A 293 16.15 -14.15 22.27
CA LYS A 293 14.97 -14.04 23.13
C LYS A 293 14.15 -12.80 22.80
N SER A 294 14.81 -11.65 22.61
CA SER A 294 14.17 -10.37 22.25
C SER A 294 13.41 -10.50 20.92
N ILE A 295 14.05 -11.13 19.93
CA ILE A 295 13.46 -11.39 18.60
C ILE A 295 12.25 -12.31 18.70
N MET A 296 12.34 -13.41 19.45
CA MET A 296 11.21 -14.33 19.62
C MET A 296 10.05 -13.71 20.42
N ILE A 297 10.31 -12.81 21.37
CA ILE A 297 9.26 -12.07 22.08
C ILE A 297 8.52 -11.12 21.13
N LEU A 298 9.26 -10.37 20.29
CA LEU A 298 8.64 -9.47 19.31
C LEU A 298 7.85 -10.24 18.23
N MET A 299 8.38 -11.36 17.74
CA MET A 299 7.69 -12.26 16.83
C MET A 299 6.40 -12.82 17.47
N GLY A 300 6.47 -13.24 18.74
CA GLY A 300 5.32 -13.72 19.50
C GLY A 300 4.24 -12.66 19.70
N ALA A 301 4.64 -11.40 19.95
CA ALA A 301 3.72 -10.26 19.98
C ALA A 301 3.04 -10.04 18.61
N GLY A 302 3.80 -10.19 17.52
CA GLY A 302 3.25 -10.10 16.16
C GLY A 302 2.21 -11.17 15.84
N ILE A 303 2.51 -12.43 16.19
CA ILE A 303 1.56 -13.55 16.06
C ILE A 303 0.31 -13.32 16.92
N LEU A 304 0.46 -12.82 18.15
CA LEU A 304 -0.68 -12.47 19.01
C LEU A 304 -1.59 -11.42 18.36
N CYS A 305 -1.01 -10.38 17.73
CA CYS A 305 -1.77 -9.37 17.00
C CYS A 305 -2.58 -9.97 15.83
N TYR A 306 -2.03 -10.93 15.08
CA TYR A 306 -2.78 -11.63 14.03
C TYR A 306 -3.89 -12.54 14.58
N VAL A 307 -3.65 -13.25 15.68
CA VAL A 307 -4.69 -14.05 16.35
C VAL A 307 -5.84 -13.15 16.85
N LEU A 308 -5.52 -12.01 17.46
CA LEU A 308 -6.53 -11.03 17.88
C LEU A 308 -7.26 -10.41 16.69
N THR A 309 -6.58 -10.20 15.56
CA THR A 309 -7.21 -9.76 14.30
C THR A 309 -8.26 -10.76 13.85
N GLY A 310 -7.92 -12.05 13.74
CA GLY A 310 -8.87 -13.09 13.32
C GLY A 310 -10.06 -13.24 14.27
N ILE A 311 -9.83 -13.15 15.59
CA ILE A 311 -10.93 -13.15 16.58
C ILE A 311 -11.85 -11.94 16.37
N MET A 312 -11.30 -10.74 16.17
CA MET A 312 -12.10 -9.52 15.98
C MET A 312 -12.85 -9.52 14.63
N VAL A 313 -12.21 -9.96 13.54
CA VAL A 313 -12.87 -10.15 12.24
C VAL A 313 -14.00 -11.16 12.36
N ALA A 314 -13.79 -12.26 13.09
CA ALA A 314 -14.85 -13.24 13.34
C ALA A 314 -16.03 -12.66 14.14
N CYS A 315 -15.78 -11.87 15.19
CA CYS A 315 -16.85 -11.19 15.93
C CYS A 315 -17.65 -10.23 15.04
N ILE A 316 -16.99 -9.38 14.26
CA ILE A 316 -17.66 -8.42 13.36
C ILE A 316 -18.41 -9.15 12.24
N ALA A 317 -17.85 -10.24 11.71
CA ALA A 317 -18.52 -11.07 10.70
C ALA A 317 -19.78 -11.72 11.26
N LEU A 318 -19.74 -12.28 12.47
CA LEU A 318 -20.91 -12.85 13.15
C LEU A 318 -22.00 -11.79 13.39
N GLU A 319 -21.66 -10.64 13.98
CA GLU A 319 -22.59 -9.51 14.15
C GLU A 319 -23.20 -9.04 12.81
N THR A 320 -22.45 -9.14 11.72
CA THR A 320 -22.91 -8.76 10.39
C THR A 320 -23.81 -9.84 9.77
N THR A 321 -23.50 -11.14 9.97
CA THR A 321 -24.39 -12.24 9.53
C THR A 321 -25.76 -12.18 10.20
N GLU A 322 -25.83 -11.88 11.51
CA GLU A 322 -27.11 -11.78 12.24
C GLU A 322 -28.03 -10.69 11.66
N GLY A 323 -27.46 -9.62 11.08
CA GLY A 323 -28.22 -8.57 10.38
C GLY A 323 -28.58 -8.89 8.93
N LEU A 324 -27.98 -9.92 8.32
CA LEU A 324 -28.17 -10.32 6.91
C LEU A 324 -29.02 -11.59 6.73
N VAL A 325 -29.33 -12.30 7.81
CA VAL A 325 -30.28 -13.43 7.80
C VAL A 325 -31.71 -12.90 7.74
N THR A 326 -32.49 -13.35 6.76
CA THR A 326 -33.91 -13.02 6.65
C THR A 326 -34.73 -13.69 7.76
N PRO A 327 -35.96 -13.21 8.06
CA PRO A 327 -36.85 -13.88 9.01
C PRO A 327 -37.14 -15.35 8.67
N ASP A 328 -37.00 -15.72 7.40
CA ASP A 328 -37.21 -17.06 6.87
C ASP A 328 -35.95 -17.97 6.98
N GLY A 329 -34.82 -17.42 7.45
CA GLY A 329 -33.58 -18.16 7.73
C GLY A 329 -32.52 -18.14 6.62
N ASN A 330 -32.79 -17.50 5.48
CA ASN A 330 -31.86 -17.43 4.35
C ASN A 330 -30.86 -16.27 4.51
N MET A 331 -29.61 -16.49 4.11
CA MET A 331 -28.55 -15.47 4.15
C MET A 331 -28.56 -14.65 2.86
N ARG A 332 -28.79 -13.33 2.95
CA ARG A 332 -28.98 -12.45 1.78
C ARG A 332 -27.81 -12.32 0.81
N LYS A 333 -26.57 -12.55 1.26
CA LYS A 333 -25.34 -12.43 0.46
C LYS A 333 -24.16 -13.04 1.24
N ARG A 334 -23.18 -13.63 0.54
CA ARG A 334 -21.88 -14.04 1.11
C ARG A 334 -21.10 -12.79 1.56
N ILE A 335 -20.72 -12.71 2.84
CA ILE A 335 -19.99 -11.55 3.38
C ILE A 335 -18.62 -11.41 2.72
N SER A 336 -18.35 -10.21 2.20
CA SER A 336 -17.02 -9.81 1.71
C SER A 336 -16.27 -8.95 2.74
N LEU A 337 -14.97 -8.80 2.55
CA LEU A 337 -14.14 -7.89 3.36
C LEU A 337 -14.60 -6.43 3.24
N THR A 338 -15.14 -6.06 2.07
CA THR A 338 -15.70 -4.73 1.80
C THR A 338 -16.98 -4.47 2.60
N ASP A 339 -17.81 -5.49 2.84
CA ASP A 339 -19.01 -5.35 3.69
C ASP A 339 -18.65 -5.13 5.18
N LEU A 340 -17.53 -5.72 5.63
CA LEU A 340 -16.98 -5.41 6.96
C LEU A 340 -16.48 -3.97 7.04
N ASP A 341 -15.86 -3.44 5.99
CA ASP A 341 -15.35 -2.07 5.93
C ASP A 341 -16.46 -1.01 5.82
N HIS A 342 -17.55 -1.28 5.09
CA HIS A 342 -18.50 -0.23 4.73
C HIS A 342 -19.40 0.19 5.90
N CYS A 343 -19.47 1.50 6.14
CA CYS A 343 -20.29 2.14 7.17
C CYS A 343 -20.78 3.54 6.75
N ALA A 344 -20.75 3.87 5.46
CA ALA A 344 -21.06 5.22 4.98
C ALA A 344 -22.53 5.59 5.21
N HIS A 345 -22.76 6.61 6.03
CA HIS A 345 -24.02 7.35 6.12
C HIS A 345 -23.75 8.80 5.73
N THR A 346 -24.55 9.38 4.84
CA THR A 346 -24.35 10.75 4.35
C THR A 346 -24.51 11.78 5.47
N GLY A 347 -23.45 12.55 5.75
CA GLY A 347 -23.50 13.72 6.63
C GLY A 347 -22.98 13.46 8.06
N LEU A 348 -23.52 14.18 9.06
CA LEU A 348 -23.00 14.08 10.42
C LEU A 348 -23.44 12.77 11.09
N ASP A 349 -22.54 11.80 11.05
CA ASP A 349 -22.73 10.46 11.59
C ASP A 349 -23.29 10.47 13.03
N PRO A 350 -24.34 9.69 13.38
CA PRO A 350 -24.75 9.51 14.77
C PRO A 350 -23.62 8.90 15.60
N MET A 351 -23.48 9.29 16.88
CA MET A 351 -22.36 8.85 17.74
C MET A 351 -22.21 7.31 17.82
N HIS A 352 -23.31 6.55 17.73
CA HIS A 352 -23.26 5.09 17.74
C HIS A 352 -22.71 4.50 16.42
N VAL A 353 -23.00 5.13 15.27
CA VAL A 353 -22.41 4.76 13.98
C VAL A 353 -20.92 5.09 13.99
N TYR A 354 -20.55 6.29 14.42
CA TYR A 354 -19.17 6.74 14.53
C TYR A 354 -18.32 5.82 15.44
N VAL A 355 -18.84 5.41 16.60
CA VAL A 355 -18.17 4.44 17.47
C VAL A 355 -18.08 3.05 16.82
N ARG A 356 -19.08 2.62 16.03
CA ARG A 356 -19.04 1.36 15.27
C ARG A 356 -18.02 1.41 14.12
N ARG A 357 -17.86 2.56 13.44
CA ARG A 357 -16.78 2.83 12.47
C ARG A 357 -15.42 2.58 13.14
N TRP A 358 -15.19 3.20 14.30
CA TRP A 358 -13.96 2.98 15.08
C TRP A 358 -13.74 1.53 15.53
N TYR A 359 -14.78 0.81 15.95
CA TYR A 359 -14.69 -0.61 16.28
C TYR A 359 -14.22 -1.47 15.09
N LYS A 360 -14.74 -1.20 13.88
CA LYS A 360 -14.35 -1.86 12.63
C LYS A 360 -12.91 -1.54 12.18
N ILE A 361 -12.28 -0.47 12.67
CA ILE A 361 -10.89 -0.11 12.34
C ILE A 361 -9.87 -0.92 13.18
N ILE A 362 -10.25 -1.39 14.38
CA ILE A 362 -9.36 -2.10 15.31
C ILE A 362 -8.67 -3.33 14.69
N PRO A 363 -9.34 -4.22 13.94
CA PRO A 363 -8.68 -5.36 13.27
C PRO A 363 -7.56 -4.91 12.33
N LYS A 364 -7.73 -3.82 11.58
CA LYS A 364 -6.70 -3.31 10.67
C LYS A 364 -5.48 -2.77 11.42
N ILE A 365 -5.70 -2.03 12.52
CA ILE A 365 -4.61 -1.59 13.41
C ILE A 365 -3.85 -2.79 13.98
N LEU A 366 -4.55 -3.85 14.42
CA LEU A 366 -3.94 -5.07 14.95
C LEU A 366 -3.15 -5.82 13.88
N ALA A 367 -3.71 -6.01 12.69
CA ALA A 367 -3.05 -6.69 11.57
C ALA A 367 -1.75 -5.97 11.18
N SER A 368 -1.82 -4.64 10.99
CA SER A 368 -0.66 -3.80 10.72
C SER A 368 0.37 -3.84 11.87
N CYS A 369 -0.06 -3.92 13.14
CA CYS A 369 0.85 -4.06 14.26
C CYS A 369 1.57 -5.42 14.26
N GLY A 370 0.86 -6.50 13.91
CA GLY A 370 1.44 -7.83 13.71
C GLY A 370 2.51 -7.83 12.62
N SER A 371 2.18 -7.15 11.53
CA SER A 371 3.07 -6.83 10.41
C SER A 371 4.33 -6.08 10.87
N TRP A 372 4.22 -4.95 11.57
CA TRP A 372 5.39 -4.21 12.05
C TRP A 372 6.29 -5.04 12.99
N CYS A 373 5.70 -5.83 13.88
CA CYS A 373 6.47 -6.73 14.75
C CYS A 373 7.25 -7.78 13.96
N LEU A 374 6.67 -8.34 12.89
CA LEU A 374 7.34 -9.28 11.97
C LEU A 374 8.52 -8.61 11.25
N LEU A 375 8.31 -7.41 10.70
CA LEU A 375 9.37 -6.62 10.06
C LEU A 375 10.60 -6.43 10.96
N TRP A 376 10.39 -5.85 12.13
CA TRP A 376 11.48 -5.50 13.03
C TRP A 376 12.13 -6.75 13.65
N SER A 377 11.39 -7.85 13.81
CA SER A 377 11.98 -9.15 14.17
C SER A 377 12.95 -9.66 13.09
N CYS A 378 12.60 -9.51 11.81
CA CYS A 378 13.49 -9.88 10.71
C CYS A 378 14.71 -8.93 10.61
N GLN A 379 14.53 -7.63 10.84
CA GLN A 379 15.63 -6.65 10.83
C GLN A 379 16.61 -6.89 12.00
N TRP A 380 16.12 -7.16 13.21
CA TRP A 380 16.96 -7.61 14.34
C TRP A 380 17.65 -8.95 14.03
N GLY A 381 16.94 -9.90 13.42
CA GLY A 381 17.50 -11.19 13.01
C GLY A 381 18.59 -11.08 11.95
N GLN A 382 18.51 -10.11 11.05
CA GLN A 382 19.54 -9.83 10.05
C GLN A 382 20.88 -9.46 10.69
N MET A 383 20.87 -8.78 11.85
CA MET A 383 22.09 -8.41 12.58
C MET A 383 22.78 -9.60 13.26
N LEU A 384 22.12 -10.76 13.35
CA LEU A 384 22.72 -12.00 13.85
C LEU A 384 23.38 -12.84 12.76
N VAL A 385 23.20 -12.49 11.48
CA VAL A 385 23.83 -13.22 10.36
C VAL A 385 25.31 -12.85 10.30
N PRO A 386 26.25 -13.81 10.44
CA PRO A 386 27.67 -13.53 10.31
C PRO A 386 28.00 -12.96 8.93
N GLN A 387 28.67 -11.81 8.91
CA GLN A 387 29.16 -11.24 7.66
C GLN A 387 30.43 -12.01 7.19
N PRO A 388 30.68 -12.14 5.88
CA PRO A 388 31.88 -12.81 5.37
C PRO A 388 33.17 -12.17 5.88
N GLU A 389 34.22 -12.97 6.09
CA GLU A 389 35.53 -12.45 6.52
C GLU A 389 36.03 -11.38 5.55
N GLY A 390 36.44 -10.23 6.10
CA GLY A 390 36.87 -9.06 5.33
C GLY A 390 35.74 -8.15 4.84
N VAL A 391 34.48 -8.59 4.77
CA VAL A 391 33.36 -7.78 4.27
C VAL A 391 32.55 -7.22 5.43
N HIS A 392 32.78 -5.95 5.78
CA HIS A 392 32.01 -5.26 6.82
C HIS A 392 30.98 -4.30 6.22
N PHE A 393 29.75 -4.78 6.04
CA PHE A 393 28.62 -3.90 5.70
C PHE A 393 28.21 -3.10 6.93
N ARG A 394 28.18 -1.77 6.81
CA ARG A 394 27.61 -0.87 7.82
C ARG A 394 26.21 -1.35 8.17
N SER A 395 26.00 -1.65 9.44
CA SER A 395 24.68 -1.96 9.99
C SER A 395 23.75 -0.77 9.76
N ASN A 396 22.54 -1.02 9.22
CA ASN A 396 21.63 0.01 8.68
C ASN A 396 22.18 0.84 7.49
N GLY A 397 23.20 0.34 6.76
CA GLY A 397 23.59 0.87 5.46
C GLY A 397 22.63 0.43 4.34
N THR A 398 22.62 1.16 3.22
CA THR A 398 21.73 0.92 2.07
C THR A 398 21.73 -0.54 1.60
N VAL A 399 22.89 -1.19 1.56
CA VAL A 399 23.05 -2.59 1.16
C VAL A 399 22.30 -3.55 2.10
N MET A 400 22.33 -3.30 3.41
CA MET A 400 21.62 -4.11 4.40
C MET A 400 20.11 -3.92 4.28
N PHE A 401 19.63 -2.69 4.05
CA PHE A 401 18.20 -2.46 3.79
C PHE A 401 17.73 -3.10 2.49
N VAL A 402 18.48 -3.02 1.39
CA VAL A 402 18.09 -3.70 0.13
C VAL A 402 18.08 -5.22 0.31
N ALA A 403 19.04 -5.79 1.04
CA ALA A 403 19.04 -7.21 1.38
C ALA A 403 17.81 -7.61 2.23
N LEU A 404 17.41 -6.77 3.19
CA LEU A 404 16.20 -6.95 3.99
C LEU A 404 14.94 -6.86 3.10
N ALA A 405 14.86 -5.88 2.21
CA ALA A 405 13.73 -5.68 1.30
C ALA A 405 13.55 -6.85 0.32
N LEU A 406 14.65 -7.36 -0.23
CA LEU A 406 14.64 -8.57 -1.07
C LEU A 406 14.20 -9.80 -0.28
N PHE A 407 14.73 -10.01 0.93
CA PHE A 407 14.34 -11.13 1.80
C PHE A 407 12.86 -11.06 2.19
N ILE A 408 12.39 -9.91 2.67
CA ILE A 408 11.00 -9.69 3.07
C ILE A 408 10.07 -9.84 1.87
N SER A 409 10.41 -9.29 0.69
CA SER A 409 9.59 -9.49 -0.51
C SER A 409 9.39 -10.98 -0.82
N LEU A 410 10.47 -11.77 -0.85
CA LEU A 410 10.39 -13.21 -1.14
C LEU A 410 9.64 -13.99 -0.04
N ALA A 411 9.93 -13.70 1.23
CA ALA A 411 9.29 -14.36 2.37
C ALA A 411 7.80 -14.03 2.45
N MET A 412 7.40 -12.78 2.19
CA MET A 412 6.00 -12.37 2.22
C MET A 412 5.22 -12.95 1.05
N PHE A 413 5.79 -13.07 -0.16
CA PHE A 413 5.10 -13.76 -1.26
C PHE A 413 4.90 -15.27 -0.98
N GLN A 414 5.88 -15.94 -0.38
CA GLN A 414 5.71 -17.32 0.08
C GLN A 414 4.61 -17.42 1.15
N LEU A 415 4.59 -16.50 2.11
CA LEU A 415 3.58 -16.46 3.16
C LEU A 415 2.18 -16.18 2.59
N ILE A 416 2.04 -15.26 1.64
CA ILE A 416 0.77 -14.95 0.97
C ILE A 416 0.24 -16.21 0.26
N VAL A 417 1.05 -16.88 -0.57
CA VAL A 417 0.63 -18.12 -1.26
C VAL A 417 0.25 -19.24 -0.27
N VAL A 418 0.91 -19.32 0.89
CA VAL A 418 0.55 -20.30 1.94
C VAL A 418 -0.75 -19.91 2.66
N LEU A 419 -0.96 -18.64 3.00
CA LEU A 419 -2.17 -18.17 3.69
C LEU A 419 -3.41 -18.22 2.78
N ASP A 420 -3.21 -17.95 1.50
CA ASP A 420 -4.21 -18.05 0.43
C ASP A 420 -4.62 -19.50 0.20
N TYR A 421 -3.65 -20.41 -0.01
CA TYR A 421 -3.92 -21.86 -0.04
C TYR A 421 -4.61 -22.38 1.23
N LEU A 422 -4.31 -21.82 2.41
CA LEU A 422 -4.99 -22.16 3.66
C LEU A 422 -6.42 -21.62 3.75
N ALA A 423 -6.72 -20.49 3.10
CA ALA A 423 -8.08 -19.93 3.03
C ALA A 423 -8.97 -20.71 2.06
N ASP A 424 -8.42 -21.25 0.99
CA ASP A 424 -9.19 -21.99 -0.02
C ASP A 424 -9.37 -23.49 0.31
N LEU A 425 -8.95 -23.92 1.51
CA LEU A 425 -9.22 -25.29 1.98
C LEU A 425 -10.70 -25.46 2.32
N SER A 426 -11.34 -26.52 1.82
CA SER A 426 -12.75 -26.83 2.12
C SER A 426 -13.07 -27.17 3.59
N PHE A 427 -12.12 -26.96 4.51
CA PHE A 427 -12.28 -27.10 5.97
C PHE A 427 -12.17 -25.76 6.70
N THR A 428 -11.57 -24.73 6.10
CA THR A 428 -11.81 -23.36 6.56
C THR A 428 -13.24 -22.96 6.15
N GLY A 429 -13.90 -22.21 7.02
CA GLY A 429 -15.20 -21.64 6.71
C GLY A 429 -15.05 -20.15 6.43
N ASP A 430 -16.02 -19.55 5.73
CA ASP A 430 -15.94 -18.20 5.17
C ASP A 430 -15.36 -17.12 6.11
N ILE A 431 -15.60 -17.23 7.44
CA ILE A 431 -15.07 -16.32 8.47
C ILE A 431 -13.55 -16.44 8.67
N ALA A 432 -12.99 -17.65 8.56
CA ALA A 432 -11.55 -17.87 8.60
C ALA A 432 -10.87 -17.29 7.36
N ASP A 433 -11.47 -17.50 6.19
CA ASP A 433 -10.96 -17.01 4.90
C ASP A 433 -10.94 -15.48 4.89
N LEU A 434 -12.01 -14.85 5.40
CA LEU A 434 -12.13 -13.42 5.60
C LEU A 434 -11.05 -12.86 6.55
N SER A 435 -10.72 -13.62 7.60
CA SER A 435 -9.65 -13.29 8.55
C SER A 435 -8.25 -13.42 7.93
N LEU A 436 -8.01 -14.44 7.10
CA LEU A 436 -6.75 -14.67 6.39
C LEU A 436 -6.54 -13.59 5.32
N ARG A 437 -7.57 -13.23 4.56
CA ARG A 437 -7.54 -12.13 3.57
C ARG A 437 -7.21 -10.79 4.23
N ALA A 438 -7.80 -10.49 5.39
CA ALA A 438 -7.46 -9.29 6.17
C ALA A 438 -5.99 -9.25 6.66
N ILE A 439 -5.40 -10.41 6.94
CA ILE A 439 -3.98 -10.53 7.29
C ILE A 439 -3.11 -10.30 6.04
N ILE A 440 -3.45 -10.93 4.91
CA ILE A 440 -2.74 -10.77 3.62
C ILE A 440 -2.64 -9.29 3.21
N ASP A 441 -3.73 -8.53 3.30
CA ASP A 441 -3.74 -7.09 3.02
C ASP A 441 -2.71 -6.31 3.87
N SER A 442 -2.58 -6.66 5.16
CA SER A 442 -1.63 -6.00 6.07
C SER A 442 -0.16 -6.31 5.74
N LEU A 443 0.13 -7.49 5.19
CA LEU A 443 1.49 -7.89 4.79
C LEU A 443 2.04 -7.06 3.63
N GLY A 444 1.17 -6.50 2.78
CA GLY A 444 1.60 -5.64 1.66
C GLY A 444 2.37 -4.39 2.12
N ILE A 445 2.08 -3.89 3.33
CA ILE A 445 2.73 -2.72 3.93
C ILE A 445 4.23 -2.99 4.21
N LEU A 446 4.61 -4.24 4.54
CA LEU A 446 6.00 -4.62 4.83
C LEU A 446 6.91 -4.49 3.63
N VAL A 447 6.41 -4.92 2.47
CA VAL A 447 7.13 -4.81 1.21
C VAL A 447 7.32 -3.34 0.88
N GLY A 448 6.27 -2.51 0.97
CA GLY A 448 6.36 -1.05 0.81
C GLY A 448 7.42 -0.41 1.70
N TYR A 449 7.38 -0.68 3.01
CA TYR A 449 8.25 -0.02 3.99
C TYR A 449 9.71 -0.49 3.95
N THR A 450 9.99 -1.75 3.63
CA THR A 450 11.40 -2.20 3.48
C THR A 450 12.09 -1.59 2.27
N TRP A 451 11.36 -1.40 1.17
CA TRP A 451 11.86 -0.65 0.02
C TRP A 451 12.04 0.83 0.35
N GLU A 452 11.13 1.44 1.12
CA GLU A 452 11.28 2.80 1.64
C GLU A 452 12.61 2.98 2.39
N LEU A 453 12.89 2.22 3.45
CA LEU A 453 14.14 2.30 4.21
C LEU A 453 15.39 2.23 3.31
N SER A 454 15.34 1.36 2.29
CA SER A 454 16.39 1.19 1.30
C SER A 454 16.60 2.45 0.45
N PHE A 455 15.51 3.04 -0.06
CA PHE A 455 15.57 4.25 -0.86
C PHE A 455 15.94 5.49 -0.05
N THR A 456 15.44 5.61 1.19
CA THR A 456 15.74 6.70 2.10
C THR A 456 17.23 6.74 2.44
N SER A 457 17.81 5.58 2.78
CA SER A 457 19.26 5.44 2.98
C SER A 457 20.07 5.81 1.72
N GLY A 458 19.61 5.39 0.54
CA GLY A 458 20.26 5.76 -0.73
C GLY A 458 20.16 7.26 -1.05
N LEU A 459 19.01 7.88 -0.76
CA LEU A 459 18.76 9.32 -0.93
C LEU A 459 19.63 10.15 0.03
N GLU A 460 19.82 9.69 1.25
CA GLU A 460 20.73 10.29 2.23
C GLU A 460 22.16 10.30 1.70
N GLY A 461 22.70 9.14 1.31
CA GLY A 461 24.05 9.05 0.74
C GLY A 461 24.26 9.93 -0.49
N ILE A 462 23.27 10.06 -1.39
CA ILE A 462 23.35 10.98 -2.52
C ILE A 462 23.33 12.45 -2.06
N SER A 463 22.51 12.79 -1.05
CA SER A 463 22.44 14.15 -0.51
C SER A 463 23.72 14.58 0.23
N GLU A 464 24.41 13.65 0.91
CA GLU A 464 25.69 13.91 1.58
C GLU A 464 26.79 14.35 0.61
N LEU A 465 26.81 13.80 -0.63
CA LEU A 465 27.74 14.23 -1.68
C LEU A 465 27.58 15.71 -2.06
N SER A 466 26.43 16.34 -1.76
CA SER A 466 26.17 17.74 -2.06
C SER A 466 26.58 18.72 -0.94
N LEU A 467 27.02 18.23 0.23
CA LEU A 467 27.48 19.07 1.35
C LEU A 467 28.58 20.07 0.94
N GLY A 468 29.43 19.71 -0.03
CA GLY A 468 30.48 20.59 -0.56
C GLY A 468 29.98 21.87 -1.26
N TYR A 469 28.68 21.98 -1.56
CA TYR A 469 28.05 23.17 -2.15
C TYR A 469 27.34 24.06 -1.10
N GLY A 470 27.36 23.68 0.18
CA GLY A 470 26.78 24.40 1.31
C GLY A 470 25.53 23.74 1.91
N ASP A 471 25.18 24.12 3.13
CA ASP A 471 24.20 23.45 3.99
C ASP A 471 22.77 23.31 3.38
N TRP A 472 22.43 24.17 2.42
CA TRP A 472 21.15 24.16 1.70
C TRP A 472 21.12 23.15 0.53
N ALA A 473 22.27 22.68 0.05
CA ALA A 473 22.34 21.81 -1.12
C ALA A 473 21.75 20.40 -0.88
N PRO A 474 21.99 19.72 0.26
CA PRO A 474 21.35 18.43 0.56
C PRO A 474 19.82 18.52 0.58
N LEU A 475 19.27 19.61 1.14
CA LEU A 475 17.84 19.90 1.13
C LEU A 475 17.29 20.00 -0.31
N LEU A 476 17.98 20.74 -1.19
CA LEU A 476 17.57 20.88 -2.58
C LEU A 476 17.68 19.55 -3.35
N VAL A 477 18.71 18.73 -3.07
CA VAL A 477 18.85 17.39 -3.66
C VAL A 477 17.70 16.48 -3.22
N LYS A 478 17.38 16.41 -1.92
CA LYS A 478 16.26 15.61 -1.40
C LYS A 478 14.93 16.01 -2.04
N ILE A 479 14.62 17.31 -2.09
CA ILE A 479 13.38 17.83 -2.70
C ILE A 479 13.33 17.55 -4.22
N SER A 480 14.41 17.83 -4.95
CA SER A 480 14.43 17.66 -6.41
C SER A 480 14.33 16.19 -6.84
N MET A 481 15.00 15.28 -6.13
CA MET A 481 14.86 13.84 -6.35
C MET A 481 13.46 13.34 -6.04
N ALA A 482 12.87 13.73 -4.91
CA ALA A 482 11.50 13.36 -4.55
C ALA A 482 10.48 13.80 -5.62
N VAL A 483 10.58 15.04 -6.11
CA VAL A 483 9.73 15.57 -7.19
C VAL A 483 9.96 14.82 -8.51
N PHE A 484 11.22 14.63 -8.91
CA PHE A 484 11.58 13.94 -10.15
C PHE A 484 11.07 12.51 -10.20
N ILE A 485 11.29 11.72 -9.14
CA ILE A 485 10.82 10.34 -9.04
C ILE A 485 9.28 10.29 -9.02
N SER A 486 8.63 11.16 -8.24
CA SER A 486 7.16 11.21 -8.18
C SER A 486 6.52 11.52 -9.54
N LEU A 487 7.10 12.45 -10.32
CA LEU A 487 6.64 12.77 -11.67
C LEU A 487 6.77 11.60 -12.66
N ILE A 488 7.74 10.71 -12.45
CA ILE A 488 7.94 9.50 -13.27
C ILE A 488 7.02 8.36 -12.83
N VAL A 489 6.87 8.14 -11.52
CA VAL A 489 6.20 6.95 -10.96
C VAL A 489 4.68 7.11 -10.88
N VAL A 490 4.16 8.28 -10.51
CA VAL A 490 2.71 8.49 -10.31
C VAL A 490 1.89 8.27 -11.59
N PRO A 491 2.27 8.80 -12.77
CA PRO A 491 1.48 8.62 -14.00
C PRO A 491 1.28 7.15 -14.42
N PRO A 492 2.33 6.29 -14.57
CA PRO A 492 2.14 4.89 -14.96
C PRO A 492 1.46 4.07 -13.86
N TRP A 493 1.76 4.31 -12.58
CA TRP A 493 1.05 3.68 -11.47
C TRP A 493 -0.46 3.93 -11.55
N ARG A 494 -0.87 5.20 -11.64
CA ARG A 494 -2.29 5.59 -11.77
C ARG A 494 -2.95 5.05 -13.04
N ALA A 495 -2.24 5.08 -14.17
CA ALA A 495 -2.81 4.71 -15.47
C ALA A 495 -2.98 3.20 -15.68
N VAL A 496 -2.06 2.39 -15.14
CA VAL A 496 -1.97 0.95 -15.38
C VAL A 496 -2.21 0.13 -14.11
N ILE A 497 -1.36 0.27 -13.10
CA ILE A 497 -1.34 -0.57 -11.90
C ILE A 497 -2.61 -0.33 -11.07
N PHE A 498 -2.84 0.90 -10.63
CA PHE A 498 -3.96 1.25 -9.77
C PHE A 498 -5.30 1.09 -10.49
N ARG A 499 -5.33 1.35 -11.80
CA ARG A 499 -6.46 0.98 -12.66
C ARG A 499 -6.77 -0.52 -12.54
N LYS A 500 -5.76 -1.38 -12.73
CA LYS A 500 -5.95 -2.84 -12.72
C LYS A 500 -6.47 -3.34 -11.38
N VAL A 501 -6.03 -2.75 -10.26
CA VAL A 501 -6.57 -3.02 -8.93
C VAL A 501 -8.05 -2.66 -8.82
N LEU A 502 -8.45 -1.44 -9.25
CA LEU A 502 -9.87 -1.06 -9.24
C LEU A 502 -10.72 -1.94 -10.16
N ASP A 503 -10.22 -2.25 -11.37
CA ASP A 503 -10.89 -3.11 -12.34
C ASP A 503 -11.02 -4.58 -11.84
N LEU A 504 -10.22 -5.01 -10.85
CA LEU A 504 -10.34 -6.31 -10.17
C LEU A 504 -11.32 -6.23 -8.98
N ARG A 505 -11.20 -5.23 -8.11
CA ARG A 505 -12.15 -5.02 -6.99
C ARG A 505 -13.59 -4.88 -7.47
N GLU A 506 -13.82 -4.19 -8.59
CA GLU A 506 -15.16 -4.05 -9.19
C GLU A 506 -15.75 -5.40 -9.62
N LYS A 507 -14.92 -6.34 -10.10
CA LYS A 507 -15.39 -7.68 -10.51
C LYS A 507 -15.80 -8.54 -9.34
N ASP A 508 -15.03 -8.54 -8.26
CA ASP A 508 -15.33 -9.36 -7.08
C ASP A 508 -16.65 -8.93 -6.43
N ILE A 509 -16.92 -7.61 -6.41
CA ILE A 509 -18.19 -7.07 -5.94
C ILE A 509 -19.34 -7.62 -6.80
N ILE A 510 -19.25 -7.52 -8.13
CA ILE A 510 -20.28 -8.04 -9.06
C ILE A 510 -20.47 -9.56 -8.86
N LEU A 511 -19.39 -10.34 -8.82
CA LEU A 511 -19.47 -11.80 -8.61
C LEU A 511 -20.12 -12.15 -7.27
N SER A 512 -19.85 -11.39 -6.21
CA SER A 512 -20.49 -11.59 -4.90
C SER A 512 -21.99 -11.22 -4.87
N GLU A 513 -22.42 -10.34 -5.78
CA GLU A 513 -23.82 -9.93 -5.92
C GLU A 513 -24.62 -10.91 -6.80
N ASP A 514 -24.04 -11.34 -7.93
CA ASP A 514 -24.63 -12.38 -8.78
C ASP A 514 -24.85 -13.69 -8.01
N GLN A 515 -23.85 -14.13 -7.22
CA GLN A 515 -23.97 -15.31 -6.35
C GLN A 515 -25.05 -15.17 -5.27
N ALA A 516 -25.33 -13.95 -4.80
CA ALA A 516 -26.39 -13.70 -3.82
C ALA A 516 -27.78 -13.84 -4.45
N LEU A 517 -27.95 -13.35 -5.68
CA LEU A 517 -29.20 -13.43 -6.42
C LEU A 517 -29.54 -14.87 -6.84
N GLU A 518 -28.55 -15.70 -7.15
CA GLU A 518 -28.77 -17.14 -7.44
C GLU A 518 -29.27 -17.93 -6.21
N ILE A 519 -28.91 -17.52 -4.99
CA ILE A 519 -29.38 -18.16 -3.74
C ILE A 519 -30.86 -17.85 -3.47
N ASP A 520 -31.31 -16.63 -3.76
CA ASP A 520 -32.68 -16.17 -3.48
C ASP A 520 -33.76 -16.80 -4.41
N ASP A 521 -33.40 -17.22 -5.64
CA ASP A 521 -34.38 -17.72 -6.63
C ASP A 521 -34.63 -19.25 -6.52
N ASP A 522 -33.66 -20.05 -6.08
CA ASP A 522 -33.75 -21.53 -6.08
C ASP A 522 -33.99 -22.15 -4.67
N GLY A 523 -33.66 -21.45 -3.57
CA GLY A 523 -34.03 -21.81 -2.19
C GLY A 523 -33.53 -23.16 -1.63
N ASP A 524 -32.72 -23.90 -2.39
CA ASP A 524 -32.20 -25.24 -2.07
C ASP A 524 -30.68 -25.26 -2.32
N PRO A 525 -29.81 -25.54 -1.33
CA PRO A 525 -28.36 -25.42 -1.47
C PRO A 525 -27.79 -26.57 -2.31
N ARG A 526 -27.87 -26.44 -3.64
CA ARG A 526 -27.11 -27.27 -4.56
C ARG A 526 -25.64 -26.91 -4.45
N SER A 527 -24.86 -27.80 -3.86
CA SER A 527 -23.40 -27.73 -3.82
C SER A 527 -22.84 -27.68 -5.25
N VAL A 528 -22.43 -26.49 -5.68
CA VAL A 528 -21.66 -26.31 -6.92
C VAL A 528 -20.24 -26.83 -6.68
N THR A 529 -20.08 -28.15 -6.76
CA THR A 529 -18.77 -28.75 -6.97
C THR A 529 -18.31 -28.38 -8.38
N MET A 530 -17.35 -27.44 -8.48
CA MET A 530 -16.67 -27.16 -9.74
C MET A 530 -15.85 -28.38 -10.19
N ASP A 531 -16.43 -29.21 -11.06
CA ASP A 531 -15.69 -30.22 -11.82
C ASP A 531 -14.81 -29.51 -12.86
N THR A 532 -13.60 -29.13 -12.45
CA THR A 532 -12.55 -28.53 -13.30
C THR A 532 -11.89 -29.56 -14.21
N ASN A 533 -12.68 -30.37 -14.93
CA ASN A 533 -12.14 -31.25 -15.97
C ASN A 533 -13.15 -31.70 -17.04
N SER A 534 -13.30 -30.93 -18.12
CA SER A 534 -13.53 -31.53 -19.45
C SER A 534 -13.11 -30.61 -20.60
N GLU A 535 -12.08 -31.02 -21.35
CA GLU A 535 -11.76 -30.45 -22.66
C GLU A 535 -12.94 -30.67 -23.63
N ARG A 536 -13.61 -29.60 -24.08
CA ARG A 536 -14.53 -29.70 -25.22
C ARG A 536 -13.77 -29.74 -26.54
N ARG A 537 -13.35 -30.95 -26.95
CA ARG A 537 -13.15 -31.23 -28.38
C ARG A 537 -14.51 -31.23 -29.11
N PRO A 538 -14.64 -30.62 -30.29
CA PRO A 538 -15.88 -30.70 -31.06
C PRO A 538 -16.03 -32.07 -31.74
N SER A 539 -17.13 -32.77 -31.43
CA SER A 539 -17.54 -34.01 -32.11
C SER A 539 -18.07 -33.72 -33.53
N PRO A 540 -17.91 -34.64 -34.50
CA PRO A 540 -18.35 -34.42 -35.88
C PRO A 540 -19.89 -34.49 -36.02
N PRO A 541 -20.47 -33.87 -37.07
CA PRO A 541 -21.91 -33.85 -37.29
C PRO A 541 -22.45 -35.24 -37.69
N SER A 542 -23.61 -35.60 -37.15
CA SER A 542 -24.31 -36.85 -37.43
C SER A 542 -25.08 -36.83 -38.75
N GLU A 543 -25.07 -37.96 -39.46
CA GLU A 543 -25.90 -38.16 -40.65
C GLU A 543 -27.41 -38.28 -40.30
N PRO A 544 -28.33 -37.80 -41.16
CA PRO A 544 -29.76 -37.94 -40.94
C PRO A 544 -30.29 -39.28 -41.46
N LEU A 545 -30.99 -40.02 -40.60
CA LEU A 545 -31.66 -41.27 -40.96
C LEU A 545 -32.95 -41.06 -41.78
N SER A 546 -33.10 -41.91 -42.79
CA SER A 546 -34.18 -41.96 -43.79
C SER A 546 -35.63 -41.97 -43.27
N ARG A 547 -36.57 -41.42 -44.07
CA ARG A 547 -37.52 -42.25 -44.86
C ARG A 547 -38.42 -41.50 -45.88
N SER A 548 -38.30 -41.93 -47.14
CA SER A 548 -39.34 -42.08 -48.19
C SER A 548 -40.43 -41.00 -48.43
N SER A 549 -40.39 -40.37 -49.62
CA SER A 549 -41.31 -40.66 -50.75
C SER A 549 -40.98 -39.79 -51.98
N GLY A 550 -41.28 -40.24 -53.21
CA GLY A 550 -41.53 -39.30 -54.34
C GLY A 550 -40.56 -39.24 -55.54
N ARG A 551 -40.39 -40.35 -56.28
CA ARG A 551 -40.28 -40.43 -57.77
C ARG A 551 -39.40 -39.44 -58.61
N LYS A 552 -38.54 -40.09 -59.42
CA LYS A 552 -38.21 -39.87 -60.86
C LYS A 552 -37.00 -39.01 -61.29
N LEU A 553 -35.97 -39.73 -61.77
CA LEU A 553 -35.18 -39.55 -63.01
C LEU A 553 -34.91 -38.13 -63.58
N SER A 554 -33.63 -37.77 -63.72
CA SER A 554 -32.89 -37.84 -65.01
C SER A 554 -31.46 -37.27 -64.95
N ASN A 555 -30.51 -38.04 -65.50
CA ASN A 555 -29.24 -37.66 -66.17
C ASN A 555 -29.04 -36.15 -66.48
N ARG A 556 -27.82 -35.56 -66.42
CA ARG A 556 -26.66 -35.93 -67.26
C ARG A 556 -25.34 -35.15 -66.92
N THR A 557 -24.20 -35.87 -66.93
CA THR A 557 -22.84 -35.49 -67.40
C THR A 557 -22.13 -34.17 -67.00
N ALA A 558 -20.89 -34.34 -66.55
CA ALA A 558 -19.83 -33.33 -66.37
C ALA A 558 -19.32 -32.65 -67.66
N LYS A 559 -18.66 -31.49 -67.51
CA LYS A 559 -17.34 -31.19 -68.13
C LYS A 559 -16.65 -29.97 -67.50
N VAL A 560 -15.31 -29.96 -67.62
CA VAL A 560 -14.35 -28.92 -67.14
C VAL A 560 -13.90 -28.02 -68.34
N PRO A 561 -12.98 -27.03 -68.23
CA PRO A 561 -13.23 -25.58 -68.46
C PRO A 561 -12.89 -25.10 -69.91
N PRO A 562 -12.04 -24.09 -70.28
CA PRO A 562 -10.86 -23.49 -69.64
C PRO A 562 -11.02 -21.92 -69.49
N PRO A 563 -10.05 -20.97 -69.69
CA PRO A 563 -10.10 -19.61 -69.07
C PRO A 563 -10.01 -18.44 -70.10
N LEU A 564 -9.77 -17.19 -69.63
CA LEU A 564 -8.92 -16.17 -70.30
C LEU A 564 -8.83 -14.81 -69.53
N GLY A 565 -7.60 -14.29 -69.39
CA GLY A 565 -7.24 -12.85 -69.47
C GLY A 565 -7.69 -11.91 -68.33
N GLY A 566 -6.84 -11.11 -67.66
CA GLY A 566 -5.45 -10.76 -67.94
C GLY A 566 -5.32 -9.39 -68.62
N ARG A 567 -5.31 -8.30 -67.85
CA ARG A 567 -4.75 -6.99 -68.25
C ARG A 567 -4.37 -6.14 -67.04
N SER A 568 -3.26 -5.42 -67.18
CA SER A 568 -2.67 -4.51 -66.18
C SER A 568 -2.71 -3.07 -66.68
N ARG A 569 -2.10 -2.16 -65.90
CA ARG A 569 -1.87 -0.72 -66.12
C ARG A 569 -3.06 0.19 -65.80
N SER A 570 -2.91 1.37 -65.21
CA SER A 570 -1.86 2.05 -64.40
C SER A 570 -2.26 3.52 -64.38
N HIS A 571 -2.30 4.15 -63.21
CA HIS A 571 -1.63 5.44 -62.97
C HIS A 571 -1.56 5.71 -61.47
#